data_AF-A0A1Y2SNA8-F1
#
_entry.id   AF-A0A1Y2SNA8-F1
#
_cell.length_a   1.000
_cell.length_b   1.000
_cell.length_c   1.000
_cell.angle_alpha   90.00
_cell.angle_beta   90.00
_cell.angle_gamma   90.00
#
_symmetry.space_group_name_H-M   'P 1'
#
loop_
_entity.id
_entity.type
_entity.pdbx_description
1 polymer ?
#
loop_
_entity_poly.entity_id
_entity_poly.type
_entity_poly.pdbx_seq_one_letter_code
_entity_poly.pdbx_strand_id
1 'polypeptide(L)'
;MSMLTLRHLFFAKKAINYVNNTVRVVSSNQIPETPELHQHRKTAAEGIDYLRELVSIETEINLEKSHIRNDAPNINEECYRRYIPISSAYATEFHIGNCGEKAAIAFAHLKLIGIKPLDFFSVNVDDKGDDYHAIVVIGRTTGRCLEPLTWNREAVICDPWDKKAYPAHLYPDKAAFKGTLQLRYRYG
;
A
#
# COMPACT_ATOMS: atom_id res chain seq x y z
N MET A 1 9.37 4.87 -24.09
CA MET A 1 9.39 4.49 -22.66
C MET A 1 10.81 4.08 -22.30
N SER A 2 11.39 4.58 -21.20
CA SER A 2 12.81 4.31 -20.88
C SER A 2 13.01 2.89 -20.34
N MET A 3 14.24 2.38 -20.41
CA MET A 3 14.60 1.08 -19.80
C MET A 3 14.32 1.04 -18.29
N LEU A 4 14.51 2.17 -17.60
CA LEU A 4 14.21 2.30 -16.18
C LEU A 4 12.70 2.22 -15.91
N THR A 5 11.86 2.90 -16.70
CA THR A 5 10.40 2.77 -16.59
C THR A 5 9.96 1.33 -16.82
N LEU A 6 10.52 0.63 -17.82
CA LEU A 6 10.21 -0.78 -18.08
C LEU A 6 10.61 -1.69 -16.91
N ARG A 7 11.78 -1.45 -16.31
CA ARG A 7 12.25 -2.17 -15.13
C ARG A 7 11.31 -1.97 -13.95
N HIS A 8 10.91 -0.72 -13.65
CA HIS A 8 9.97 -0.44 -12.56
C HIS A 8 8.59 -1.04 -12.81
N LEU A 9 8.08 -1.00 -14.05
CA LEU A 9 6.84 -1.68 -14.44
C LEU A 9 6.90 -3.19 -14.24
N PHE A 10 8.03 -3.82 -14.60
CA PHE A 10 8.25 -5.24 -14.37
C PHE A 10 8.15 -5.58 -12.87
N PHE A 11 8.85 -4.83 -12.01
CA PHE A 11 8.81 -5.08 -10.57
C PHE A 11 7.45 -4.78 -9.94
N ALA A 12 6.75 -3.74 -10.38
CA ALA A 12 5.39 -3.46 -9.95
C ALA A 12 4.46 -4.65 -10.28
N LYS A 13 4.49 -5.14 -11.52
CA LYS A 13 3.70 -6.33 -11.92
C LYS A 13 4.08 -7.58 -11.13
N LYS A 14 5.37 -7.78 -10.86
CA LYS A 14 5.85 -8.90 -10.04
C LYS A 14 5.32 -8.81 -8.61
N ALA A 15 5.34 -7.62 -8.00
CA ALA A 15 4.80 -7.40 -6.65
C ALA A 15 3.27 -7.61 -6.61
N ILE A 16 2.53 -7.11 -7.61
CA ILE A 16 1.09 -7.35 -7.74
C ILE A 16 0.79 -8.85 -7.84
N ASN A 17 1.56 -9.58 -8.65
CA ASN A 17 1.42 -11.03 -8.80
C ASN A 17 1.74 -11.75 -7.48
N TYR A 18 2.80 -11.36 -6.79
CA TYR A 18 3.16 -11.92 -5.49
C TYR A 18 2.02 -11.77 -4.48
N VAL A 19 1.47 -10.56 -4.31
CA VAL A 19 0.36 -10.29 -3.39
C VAL A 19 -0.89 -11.13 -3.72
N ASN A 20 -1.26 -11.18 -5.01
CA ASN A 20 -2.56 -11.74 -5.41
C ASN A 20 -2.54 -13.24 -5.73
N ASN A 21 -1.40 -13.79 -6.15
CA ASN A 21 -1.31 -15.18 -6.64
C ASN A 21 -0.41 -16.06 -5.76
N THR A 22 0.67 -15.48 -5.20
CA THR A 22 1.57 -16.20 -4.29
C THR A 22 1.03 -16.17 -2.86
N VAL A 23 0.82 -14.97 -2.31
CA VAL A 23 0.25 -14.80 -0.97
C VAL A 23 -1.26 -14.99 -0.98
N ARG A 24 -1.95 -14.65 -2.08
CA ARG A 24 -3.41 -14.86 -2.25
C ARG A 24 -4.27 -14.11 -1.23
N VAL A 25 -3.86 -12.88 -0.89
CA VAL A 25 -4.61 -12.04 0.04
C VAL A 25 -6.02 -11.79 -0.48
N VAL A 26 -7.04 -12.02 0.35
CA VAL A 26 -8.44 -11.76 0.05
C VAL A 26 -8.88 -10.43 0.65
N SER A 27 -9.44 -9.54 -0.19
CA SER A 27 -10.15 -8.35 0.28
C SER A 27 -11.65 -8.67 0.36
N SER A 28 -12.29 -8.42 1.50
CA SER A 28 -13.73 -8.66 1.67
C SER A 28 -14.58 -7.90 0.63
N ASN A 29 -14.20 -6.66 0.31
CA ASN A 29 -14.88 -5.82 -0.68
C ASN A 29 -14.63 -6.23 -2.15
N GLN A 30 -13.77 -7.21 -2.40
CA GLN A 30 -13.55 -7.78 -3.74
C GLN A 30 -14.23 -9.15 -3.91
N ILE A 31 -14.90 -9.65 -2.88
CA ILE A 31 -15.75 -10.85 -2.95
C ILE A 31 -17.09 -10.45 -3.60
N PRO A 32 -17.54 -11.15 -4.66
CA PRO A 32 -18.80 -10.83 -5.33
C PRO A 32 -20.00 -10.82 -4.36
N GLU A 33 -20.87 -9.83 -4.54
CA GLU A 33 -22.07 -9.64 -3.72
C GLU A 33 -23.20 -10.55 -4.21
N THR A 34 -23.10 -11.82 -3.81
CA THR A 34 -24.07 -12.87 -4.14
C THR A 34 -24.48 -13.58 -2.86
N PRO A 35 -25.75 -14.04 -2.74
CA PRO A 35 -26.22 -14.72 -1.53
C PRO A 35 -25.31 -15.89 -1.09
N GLU A 36 -24.77 -16.64 -2.04
CA GLU A 36 -23.89 -17.79 -1.82
C GLU A 36 -22.55 -17.41 -1.18
N LEU A 37 -22.06 -16.20 -1.44
CA LEU A 37 -20.77 -15.70 -0.94
C LEU A 37 -20.90 -14.73 0.24
N HIS A 38 -22.13 -14.42 0.67
CA HIS A 38 -22.36 -13.44 1.74
C HIS A 38 -21.64 -13.82 3.04
N GLN A 39 -21.72 -15.08 3.46
CA GLN A 39 -21.05 -15.55 4.66
C GLN A 39 -19.52 -15.47 4.55
N HIS A 40 -18.96 -15.83 3.38
CA HIS A 40 -17.52 -15.71 3.13
C HIS A 40 -17.05 -14.26 3.20
N ARG A 41 -17.83 -13.32 2.65
CA ARG A 41 -17.54 -11.88 2.72
C ARG A 41 -17.56 -11.37 4.15
N LYS A 42 -18.56 -11.77 4.94
CA LYS A 42 -18.68 -11.40 6.35
C LYS A 42 -17.49 -11.92 7.17
N THR A 43 -17.16 -13.20 7.05
CA THR A 43 -16.01 -13.79 7.75
C THR A 43 -14.69 -13.15 7.34
N ALA A 44 -14.51 -12.82 6.06
CA ALA A 44 -13.33 -12.09 5.60
C ALA A 44 -13.25 -10.67 6.20
N ALA A 45 -14.38 -9.97 6.32
CA ALA A 45 -14.42 -8.64 6.94
C ALA A 45 -14.06 -8.70 8.43
N GLU A 46 -14.66 -9.63 9.19
CA GLU A 46 -14.36 -9.84 10.61
C GLU A 46 -12.88 -10.18 10.83
N GLY A 47 -12.31 -11.03 9.97
CA GLY A 47 -10.88 -11.35 10.04
C GLY A 47 -9.98 -10.16 9.73
N ILE A 48 -10.36 -9.30 8.77
CA ILE A 48 -9.61 -8.07 8.46
C ILE A 48 -9.64 -7.11 9.65
N ASP A 49 -10.78 -6.97 10.33
CA ASP A 49 -10.90 -6.10 11.50
C ASP A 49 -10.03 -6.62 12.66
N TYR A 50 -10.08 -7.92 12.93
CA TYR A 50 -9.21 -8.56 13.93
C TYR A 50 -7.72 -8.36 13.60
N LEU A 51 -7.33 -8.55 12.34
CA LEU A 51 -5.96 -8.31 11.90
C LEU A 51 -5.52 -6.87 12.15
N ARG A 52 -6.39 -5.89 11.85
CA ARG A 52 -6.08 -4.46 12.04
C ARG A 52 -5.88 -4.10 13.50
N GLU A 53 -6.66 -4.69 14.40
CA GLU A 53 -6.48 -4.55 15.85
C GLU A 53 -5.09 -5.04 16.28
N LEU A 54 -4.70 -6.26 15.86
CA LEU A 54 -3.38 -6.81 16.16
C LEU A 54 -2.24 -5.94 15.61
N VAL A 55 -2.39 -5.44 14.38
CA VAL A 55 -1.39 -4.56 13.76
C VAL A 55 -1.28 -3.23 14.53
N SER A 56 -2.39 -2.65 15.00
CA SER A 56 -2.39 -1.42 15.79
C SER A 56 -1.64 -1.62 17.10
N ILE A 57 -2.01 -2.65 17.85
CA ILE A 57 -1.40 -2.99 19.15
C ILE A 57 0.11 -3.20 18.99
N GLU A 58 0.53 -4.03 18.03
CA GLU A 58 1.96 -4.31 17.81
C GLU A 58 2.70 -3.06 17.34
N THR A 59 2.08 -2.21 16.53
CA THR A 59 2.68 -0.94 16.08
C THR A 59 2.89 0.00 17.26
N GLU A 60 1.90 0.17 18.13
CA GLU A 60 1.98 1.01 19.34
C GLU A 60 3.09 0.51 20.27
N ILE A 61 3.13 -0.79 20.57
CA ILE A 61 4.20 -1.41 21.37
C ILE A 61 5.58 -1.12 20.76
N ASN A 62 5.71 -1.20 19.44
CA ASN A 62 6.98 -0.93 18.76
C ASN A 62 7.39 0.56 18.80
N LEU A 63 6.42 1.48 18.78
CA LEU A 63 6.65 2.91 18.91
C LEU A 63 7.09 3.27 20.34
N GLU A 64 6.39 2.75 21.35
CA GLU A 64 6.76 2.96 22.77
C GLU A 64 8.19 2.49 23.06
N LYS A 65 8.54 1.29 22.59
CA LYS A 65 9.90 0.73 22.70
C LYS A 65 10.97 1.58 22.01
N SER A 66 10.59 2.38 21.01
CA SER A 66 11.51 3.25 20.29
C SER A 66 11.71 4.62 20.94
N HIS A 67 11.01 4.90 22.05
CA HIS A 67 11.07 6.17 22.79
C HIS A 67 10.81 7.42 21.91
N ILE A 68 10.06 7.25 20.82
CA ILE A 68 9.64 8.35 19.96
C ILE A 68 8.52 9.10 20.68
N ARG A 69 8.65 10.42 20.82
CA ARG A 69 7.59 11.23 21.41
C ARG A 69 6.46 11.43 20.40
N ASN A 70 5.23 11.49 20.90
CA ASN A 70 4.03 11.71 20.07
C ASN A 70 4.03 13.07 19.35
N ASP A 71 4.80 14.04 19.82
CA ASP A 71 4.96 15.37 19.21
C ASP A 71 6.13 15.44 18.21
N ALA A 72 6.79 14.32 17.92
CA ALA A 72 7.89 14.30 16.96
C ALA A 72 7.40 14.72 15.57
N PRO A 73 8.13 15.60 14.86
CA PRO A 73 7.70 16.13 13.56
C PRO A 73 7.52 15.04 12.48
N ASN A 74 8.16 13.88 12.66
CA ASN A 74 8.11 12.74 11.75
C ASN A 74 7.30 11.55 12.31
N ILE A 75 6.47 11.76 13.34
CA ILE A 75 5.74 10.68 14.01
C ILE A 75 4.92 9.83 13.02
N ASN A 76 4.29 10.47 12.03
CA ASN A 76 3.53 9.76 11.00
C ASN A 76 4.43 8.84 10.16
N GLU A 77 5.60 9.32 9.75
CA GLU A 77 6.54 8.50 8.97
C GLU A 77 7.06 7.32 9.80
N GLU A 78 7.37 7.55 11.07
CA GLU A 78 7.81 6.52 12.01
C GLU A 78 6.73 5.48 12.29
N CYS A 79 5.47 5.92 12.43
CA CYS A 79 4.29 5.06 12.48
C CYS A 79 4.26 4.11 11.28
N TYR A 80 4.34 4.64 10.06
CA TYR A 80 4.29 3.83 8.85
C TYR A 80 5.53 2.95 8.65
N ARG A 81 6.70 3.39 9.10
CA ARG A 81 7.93 2.60 9.10
C ARG A 81 7.78 1.31 9.91
N ARG A 82 7.00 1.34 11.00
CA ARG A 82 6.69 0.17 11.85
C ARG A 82 5.46 -0.59 11.37
N TYR A 83 4.42 0.12 10.99
CA TYR A 83 3.16 -0.45 10.49
C TYR A 83 3.39 -1.34 9.26
N ILE A 84 4.15 -0.89 8.25
CA ILE A 84 4.30 -1.63 6.98
C ILE A 84 4.81 -3.06 7.18
N PRO A 85 5.94 -3.32 7.89
CA PRO A 85 6.41 -4.70 8.09
C PRO A 85 5.45 -5.54 8.93
N ILE A 86 4.81 -4.96 9.95
CA ILE A 86 3.84 -5.65 10.81
C ILE A 86 2.60 -6.04 9.98
N SER A 87 1.96 -5.07 9.34
CA SER A 87 0.81 -5.27 8.44
C SER A 87 1.11 -6.30 7.36
N SER A 88 2.30 -6.21 6.73
CA SER A 88 2.73 -7.19 5.73
C SER A 88 2.82 -8.61 6.29
N ALA A 89 3.36 -8.78 7.50
CA ALA A 89 3.54 -10.10 8.12
C ALA A 89 2.17 -10.72 8.46
N TYR A 90 1.33 -9.99 9.17
CA TYR A 90 -0.01 -10.46 9.56
C TYR A 90 -0.88 -10.75 8.32
N ALA A 91 -0.93 -9.87 7.32
CA ALA A 91 -1.74 -10.11 6.13
C ALA A 91 -1.24 -11.27 5.27
N THR A 92 0.06 -11.58 5.34
CA THR A 92 0.64 -12.78 4.70
C THR A 92 0.25 -14.05 5.45
N GLU A 93 0.30 -14.03 6.78
CA GLU A 93 -0.05 -15.17 7.63
C GLU A 93 -1.55 -15.53 7.53
N PHE A 94 -2.42 -14.53 7.62
CA PHE A 94 -3.87 -14.75 7.62
C PHE A 94 -4.49 -14.80 6.23
N HIS A 95 -3.73 -14.49 5.16
CA HIS A 95 -4.21 -14.44 3.78
C HIS A 95 -5.41 -13.49 3.55
N ILE A 96 -5.57 -12.47 4.40
CA ILE A 96 -6.66 -11.50 4.34
C ILE A 96 -6.10 -10.07 4.47
N GLY A 97 -6.79 -9.12 3.86
CA GLY A 97 -6.37 -7.72 3.86
C GLY A 97 -6.98 -6.93 2.71
N ASN A 98 -7.09 -5.62 2.88
CA ASN A 98 -7.63 -4.71 1.87
C ASN A 98 -6.50 -3.92 1.19
N CYS A 99 -6.78 -2.74 0.64
CA CYS A 99 -5.80 -1.91 -0.07
C CYS A 99 -4.53 -1.63 0.76
N GLY A 100 -4.68 -1.27 2.04
CA GLY A 100 -3.57 -0.99 2.97
C GLY A 100 -2.63 -2.18 3.14
N GLU A 101 -3.18 -3.32 3.52
CA GLU A 101 -2.42 -4.56 3.76
C GLU A 101 -1.77 -5.09 2.47
N LYS A 102 -2.50 -5.06 1.34
CA LYS A 102 -1.96 -5.46 0.04
C LYS A 102 -0.81 -4.55 -0.40
N ALA A 103 -0.94 -3.23 -0.20
CA ALA A 103 0.14 -2.28 -0.46
C ALA A 103 1.34 -2.54 0.46
N ALA A 104 1.11 -2.88 1.73
CA ALA A 104 2.18 -3.17 2.69
C ALA A 104 2.99 -4.41 2.26
N ILE A 105 2.32 -5.48 1.83
CA ILE A 105 2.98 -6.68 1.29
C ILE A 105 3.76 -6.35 0.01
N ALA A 106 3.17 -5.59 -0.92
CA ALA A 106 3.87 -5.18 -2.14
C ALA A 106 5.13 -4.36 -1.82
N PHE A 107 5.03 -3.40 -0.90
CA PHE A 107 6.13 -2.58 -0.45
C PHE A 107 7.24 -3.42 0.20
N ALA A 108 6.88 -4.29 1.14
CA ALA A 108 7.82 -5.17 1.84
C ALA A 108 8.52 -6.14 0.87
N HIS A 109 7.78 -6.73 -0.07
CA HIS A 109 8.33 -7.59 -1.12
C HIS A 109 9.36 -6.85 -1.98
N LEU A 110 9.00 -5.66 -2.49
CA LEU A 110 9.89 -4.83 -3.32
C LEU A 110 11.14 -4.40 -2.55
N LYS A 111 10.99 -4.02 -1.28
CA LYS A 111 12.11 -3.69 -0.38
C LYS A 111 13.04 -4.89 -0.19
N LEU A 112 12.50 -6.07 0.07
CA LEU A 112 13.27 -7.30 0.29
C LEU A 112 14.13 -7.67 -0.92
N ILE A 113 13.64 -7.44 -2.14
CA ILE A 113 14.40 -7.68 -3.38
C ILE A 113 15.26 -6.48 -3.82
N GLY A 114 15.44 -5.48 -2.94
CA GLY A 114 16.39 -4.38 -3.14
C GLY A 114 15.93 -3.27 -4.08
N ILE A 115 14.62 -3.12 -4.33
CA ILE A 115 14.10 -2.03 -5.15
C ILE A 115 14.04 -0.74 -4.35
N LYS A 116 14.55 0.35 -4.94
CA LYS A 116 14.57 1.69 -4.38
C LYS A 116 14.60 2.78 -5.47
N PRO A 117 14.16 4.01 -5.17
CA PRO A 117 13.34 4.37 -4.00
C PRO A 117 11.93 3.79 -4.10
N LEU A 118 11.31 3.55 -2.94
CA LEU A 118 9.92 3.14 -2.79
C LEU A 118 9.19 4.14 -1.91
N ASP A 119 7.99 4.56 -2.35
CA ASP A 119 7.10 5.37 -1.54
C ASP A 119 5.81 4.61 -1.26
N PHE A 120 5.35 4.69 -0.01
CA PHE A 120 4.04 4.24 0.42
C PHE A 120 3.13 5.47 0.51
N PHE A 121 2.08 5.49 -0.32
CA PHE A 121 1.10 6.58 -0.35
C PHE A 121 -0.26 6.09 0.11
N SER A 122 -1.00 6.97 0.78
CA SER A 122 -2.46 6.88 0.87
C SER A 122 -3.09 7.93 -0.05
N VAL A 123 -4.24 7.61 -0.63
CA VAL A 123 -5.12 8.51 -1.37
C VAL A 123 -6.32 8.74 -0.49
N ASN A 124 -6.56 9.98 -0.06
CA ASN A 124 -7.78 10.35 0.65
C ASN A 124 -8.93 10.41 -0.38
N VAL A 125 -9.83 9.42 -0.37
CA VAL A 125 -10.81 9.19 -1.46
C VAL A 125 -12.05 10.09 -1.33
N ASP A 126 -12.42 10.47 -0.10
CA ASP A 126 -13.61 11.27 0.17
C ASP A 126 -13.31 12.74 0.51
N ASP A 127 -12.03 13.11 0.52
CA ASP A 127 -11.49 14.41 0.94
C ASP A 127 -11.91 14.83 2.38
N LYS A 128 -12.51 13.92 3.14
CA LYS A 128 -12.86 14.05 4.57
C LYS A 128 -11.84 13.34 5.45
N GLY A 129 -11.08 12.42 4.86
CA GLY A 129 -10.07 11.66 5.55
C GLY A 129 -10.63 10.47 6.30
N ASP A 130 -11.83 10.01 5.93
CA ASP A 130 -12.48 8.84 6.52
C ASP A 130 -12.23 7.58 5.65
N ASP A 131 -12.06 7.74 4.33
CA ASP A 131 -11.74 6.66 3.40
C ASP A 131 -10.39 6.87 2.68
N TYR A 132 -9.58 5.80 2.65
CA TYR A 132 -8.26 5.82 2.05
C TYR A 132 -8.00 4.61 1.16
N HIS A 133 -7.31 4.87 0.04
CA HIS A 133 -6.71 3.84 -0.80
C HIS A 133 -5.19 3.86 -0.70
N ALA A 134 -4.54 2.71 -0.52
CA ALA A 134 -3.08 2.64 -0.42
C ALA A 134 -2.44 2.17 -1.73
N ILE A 135 -1.37 2.84 -2.14
CA ILE A 135 -0.59 2.50 -3.33
C ILE A 135 0.91 2.57 -3.04
N VAL A 136 1.70 1.84 -3.84
CA VAL A 136 3.17 1.91 -3.80
C VAL A 136 3.67 2.61 -5.05
N VAL A 137 4.66 3.50 -4.91
CA VAL A 137 5.32 4.16 -6.04
C VAL A 137 6.78 3.74 -6.09
N ILE A 138 7.22 3.27 -7.27
CA ILE A 138 8.57 2.81 -7.52
C ILE A 138 9.33 3.88 -8.31
N GLY A 139 10.52 4.26 -7.85
CA GLY A 139 11.46 5.06 -8.63
C GLY A 139 11.17 6.57 -8.68
N ARG A 140 10.36 7.11 -7.76
CA ARG A 140 10.10 8.55 -7.67
C ARG A 140 11.28 9.27 -7.01
N THR A 141 12.02 10.06 -7.77
CA THR A 141 13.19 10.81 -7.29
C THR A 141 12.96 12.33 -7.27
N THR A 142 12.02 12.84 -8.06
CA THR A 142 11.70 14.29 -8.13
C THR A 142 10.18 14.53 -8.15
N GLY A 143 9.79 15.80 -8.08
CA GLY A 143 8.40 16.24 -8.13
C GLY A 143 7.74 16.41 -6.76
N ARG A 144 6.64 17.16 -6.74
CA ARG A 144 5.85 17.45 -5.53
C ARG A 144 5.05 16.21 -5.11
N CYS A 145 5.10 15.84 -3.83
CA CYS A 145 4.51 14.58 -3.33
C CYS A 145 3.02 14.41 -3.66
N LEU A 146 2.24 15.49 -3.69
CA LEU A 146 0.79 15.41 -3.91
C LEU A 146 0.40 15.48 -5.40
N GLU A 147 1.38 15.66 -6.30
CA GLU A 147 1.13 15.97 -7.71
C GLU A 147 1.89 15.02 -8.65
N PRO A 148 1.30 13.85 -8.98
CA PRO A 148 1.92 12.82 -9.81
C PRO A 148 2.43 13.30 -11.17
N LEU A 149 1.78 14.31 -11.74
CA LEU A 149 2.18 14.90 -13.02
C LEU A 149 3.54 15.63 -12.96
N THR A 150 4.01 15.97 -11.76
CA THR A 150 5.31 16.62 -11.56
C THR A 150 6.45 15.63 -11.27
N TRP A 151 6.14 14.34 -11.11
CA TRP A 151 7.14 13.32 -10.81
C TRP A 151 8.01 13.00 -12.03
N ASN A 152 9.19 12.44 -11.81
CA ASN A 152 10.05 11.98 -12.90
C ASN A 152 9.36 10.89 -13.75
N ARG A 153 9.72 10.82 -15.03
CA ARG A 153 9.07 9.92 -16.02
C ARG A 153 9.24 8.43 -15.70
N GLU A 154 10.23 8.08 -14.90
CA GLU A 154 10.53 6.70 -14.49
C GLU A 154 9.69 6.26 -13.29
N ALA A 155 8.97 7.15 -12.63
CA ALA A 155 8.09 6.81 -11.52
C ALA A 155 6.93 5.92 -12.01
N VAL A 156 6.67 4.83 -11.29
CA VAL A 156 5.64 3.84 -11.61
C VAL A 156 4.74 3.62 -10.42
N ILE A 157 3.43 3.64 -10.65
CA ILE A 157 2.42 3.24 -9.68
C ILE A 157 2.30 1.72 -9.69
N CYS A 158 2.28 1.14 -8.49
CA CYS A 158 1.99 -0.25 -8.20
C CYS A 158 0.75 -0.29 -7.30
N ASP A 159 -0.39 -0.69 -7.87
CA ASP A 159 -1.65 -0.85 -7.16
C ASP A 159 -2.02 -2.35 -7.09
N PRO A 160 -1.68 -3.03 -5.97
CA PRO A 160 -1.96 -4.45 -5.81
C PRO A 160 -3.43 -4.76 -5.54
N TRP A 161 -4.24 -3.78 -5.15
CA TRP A 161 -5.67 -3.96 -4.92
C TRP A 161 -6.43 -3.89 -6.26
N ASP A 162 -6.17 -2.89 -7.08
CA ASP A 162 -6.75 -2.76 -8.43
C ASP A 162 -6.04 -3.65 -9.46
N LYS A 163 -4.95 -4.31 -9.07
CA LYS A 163 -4.12 -5.20 -9.91
C LYS A 163 -3.54 -4.48 -11.13
N LYS A 164 -3.27 -3.17 -11.01
CA LYS A 164 -2.73 -2.34 -12.09
C LYS A 164 -1.34 -1.79 -11.75
N ALA A 165 -0.49 -1.76 -12.78
CA ALA A 165 0.79 -1.06 -12.75
C ALA A 165 0.92 -0.17 -13.98
N TYR A 166 1.31 1.09 -13.78
CA TYR A 166 1.40 2.06 -14.87
C TYR A 166 2.36 3.22 -14.53
N PRO A 167 2.95 3.88 -15.54
CA PRO A 167 3.76 5.09 -15.32
C PRO A 167 2.96 6.20 -14.62
N ALA A 168 3.58 6.91 -13.68
CA ALA A 168 2.89 7.88 -12.83
C ALA A 168 2.21 9.04 -13.59
N HIS A 169 2.72 9.42 -14.76
CA HIS A 169 2.07 10.44 -15.60
C HIS A 169 0.66 10.04 -16.09
N LEU A 170 0.30 8.74 -16.03
CA LEU A 170 -1.05 8.24 -16.34
C LEU A 170 -1.96 8.18 -15.11
N TYR A 171 -1.52 8.67 -13.94
CA TYR A 171 -2.32 8.65 -12.72
C TYR A 171 -3.70 9.32 -12.86
N PRO A 172 -3.83 10.51 -13.48
CA PRO A 172 -5.14 11.14 -13.65
C PRO A 172 -6.15 10.28 -14.40
N ASP A 173 -5.70 9.40 -15.30
CA ASP A 173 -6.59 8.56 -16.11
C ASP A 173 -6.79 7.17 -15.51
N LYS A 174 -5.76 6.62 -14.85
CA LYS A 174 -5.72 5.19 -14.47
C LYS A 174 -5.97 4.89 -13.00
N ALA A 175 -5.86 5.88 -12.11
CA ALA A 175 -6.05 5.65 -10.68
C ALA A 175 -7.47 5.14 -10.40
N ALA A 176 -7.57 4.07 -9.59
CA ALA A 176 -8.83 3.48 -9.15
C ALA A 176 -9.70 4.47 -8.38
N PHE A 177 -9.07 5.37 -7.63
CA PHE A 177 -9.71 6.40 -6.85
C PHE A 177 -9.10 7.77 -7.16
N LYS A 178 -9.95 8.80 -7.18
CA LYS A 178 -9.52 10.21 -7.19
C LYS A 178 -9.50 10.71 -5.76
N GLY A 179 -8.57 11.62 -5.47
CA GLY A 179 -8.38 12.09 -4.11
C GLY A 179 -6.99 12.66 -3.88
N THR A 180 -6.79 13.21 -2.69
CA THR A 180 -5.53 13.83 -2.31
C THR A 180 -4.51 12.76 -1.90
N LEU A 181 -3.39 12.68 -2.64
CA LEU A 181 -2.26 11.82 -2.28
C LEU A 181 -1.57 12.32 -1.03
N GLN A 182 -1.15 11.41 -0.15
CA GLN A 182 -0.36 11.70 1.04
C GLN A 182 0.78 10.70 1.13
N LEU A 183 2.02 11.20 1.12
CA LEU A 183 3.19 10.36 1.34
C LEU A 183 3.21 9.96 2.81
N ARG A 184 3.16 8.64 3.07
CA ARG A 184 3.17 8.11 4.44
C ARG A 184 4.55 7.64 4.86
N TYR A 185 5.29 7.01 3.94
CA TYR A 185 6.64 6.53 4.20
C TYR A 185 7.46 6.45 2.92
N ARG A 186 8.75 6.75 3.02
CA ARG A 186 9.72 6.60 1.93
C ARG A 186 10.85 5.67 2.37
N TYR A 187 11.19 4.72 1.51
CA TYR A 187 12.41 3.93 1.58
C TYR A 187 13.32 4.33 0.42
N GLY A 188 14.50 4.87 0.72
CA GLY A 188 15.46 5.41 -0.27
C GLY A 188 16.88 4.99 0.01
#